data_AF-A0A4R6J7P7-F1
#
_entry.id   AF-A0A4R6J7P7-F1
#
_cell.length_a   1.000
_cell.length_b   1.000
_cell.length_c   1.000
_cell.angle_alpha   90.00
_cell.angle_beta   90.00
_cell.angle_gamma   90.00
#
_symmetry.space_group_name_H-M   'P 1'
#
loop_
_entity.id
_entity.type
_entity.pdbx_description
1 polymer ?
#
loop_
_entity_poly.entity_id
_entity_poly.type
_entity_poly.pdbx_seq_one_letter_code
_entity_poly.pdbx_strand_id
1 'polypeptide(L)'
;MHQGEGIGDRHLGALLLVHGMVMNGGPNHAADSCDPAQIAAAASACRYLGLDDLGSLIRELPAASSDSDDEDAENRLSDAYHQLVPGDSTLSGAFEARYASTPEDFDPAIA
;
A
#
# COMPACT_ATOMS: atom_id res chain seq x y z
N MET A 1 -1.33 -15.62 11.45
CA MET A 1 -1.36 -14.15 11.41
C MET A 1 -2.64 -13.73 12.08
N HIS A 2 -2.57 -13.01 13.20
CA HIS A 2 -3.77 -12.40 13.78
C HIS A 2 -4.17 -11.29 12.82
N GLN A 3 -5.26 -11.46 12.09
CA GLN A 3 -5.86 -10.35 11.37
C GLN A 3 -6.55 -9.52 12.44
N GLY A 4 -6.07 -8.31 12.70
CA GLY A 4 -6.88 -7.36 13.47
C GLY A 4 -8.19 -7.15 12.72
N GLU A 5 -9.32 -7.21 13.42
CA GLU A 5 -10.65 -7.08 12.81
C GLU A 5 -11.07 -5.61 12.67
N GLY A 6 -10.36 -4.70 13.36
CA GLY A 6 -10.50 -3.25 13.26
C GLY A 6 -10.49 -2.74 11.81
N ILE A 7 -11.23 -1.66 11.55
CA ILE A 7 -11.22 -1.03 10.21
C ILE A 7 -9.82 -0.48 9.87
N GLY A 8 -9.10 0.02 10.87
CA GLY A 8 -7.72 0.46 10.77
C GLY A 8 -6.77 -0.70 10.44
N ASP A 9 -6.91 -1.84 11.10
CA ASP A 9 -6.09 -3.03 10.83
C ASP A 9 -6.29 -3.57 9.42
N ARG A 10 -7.54 -3.57 8.94
CA ARG A 10 -7.86 -3.98 7.57
C ARG A 10 -7.22 -3.05 6.54
N HIS A 11 -7.27 -1.73 6.76
CA HIS A 11 -6.59 -0.78 5.89
C HIS A 11 -5.07 -0.96 5.94
N LEU A 12 -4.48 -1.03 7.14
CA LEU A 12 -3.05 -1.22 7.30
C LEU A 12 -2.58 -2.51 6.64
N GLY A 13 -3.28 -3.62 6.86
CA GLY A 13 -2.99 -4.92 6.24
C GLY A 13 -3.07 -4.87 4.71
N ALA A 14 -4.08 -4.21 4.15
CA ALA A 14 -4.22 -4.06 2.70
C ALA A 14 -3.05 -3.25 2.09
N LEU A 15 -2.63 -2.16 2.74
CA LEU A 15 -1.49 -1.37 2.28
C LEU A 15 -0.18 -2.17 2.39
N LEU A 16 0.05 -2.82 3.54
CA LEU A 16 1.28 -3.59 3.78
C LEU A 16 1.41 -4.79 2.83
N LEU A 17 0.30 -5.40 2.42
CA LEU A 17 0.30 -6.46 1.40
C LEU A 17 0.94 -5.95 0.09
N VAL A 18 0.39 -4.87 -0.48
CA VAL A 18 0.88 -4.32 -1.75
C VAL A 18 2.28 -3.74 -1.61
N HIS A 19 2.54 -3.00 -0.52
CA HIS A 19 3.88 -2.48 -0.23
C HIS A 19 4.92 -3.61 -0.17
N GLY A 20 4.62 -4.72 0.51
CA GLY A 20 5.50 -5.87 0.58
C GLY A 20 5.80 -6.47 -0.79
N MET A 21 4.82 -6.54 -1.70
CA MET A 21 5.05 -7.00 -3.07
C MET A 21 5.96 -6.06 -3.86
N VAL A 22 5.71 -4.74 -3.77
CA VAL A 22 6.55 -3.72 -4.42
C VAL A 22 7.99 -3.78 -3.89
N MET A 23 8.18 -3.90 -2.58
CA MET A 23 9.52 -4.00 -1.98
C MET A 23 10.23 -5.32 -2.29
N ASN A 24 9.48 -6.40 -2.52
CA ASN A 24 10.07 -7.71 -2.83
C ASN A 24 10.51 -7.83 -4.28
N GLY A 25 9.73 -7.30 -5.22
CA GLY A 25 9.95 -7.54 -6.65
C GLY A 25 9.66 -6.38 -7.59
N GLY A 26 9.28 -5.21 -7.08
CA GLY A 26 8.93 -4.04 -7.89
C GLY A 26 7.42 -3.90 -8.18
N PRO A 27 6.99 -2.79 -8.79
CA PRO A 27 5.61 -2.57 -9.23
C PRO A 27 5.02 -3.71 -10.07
N ASN A 28 5.79 -4.30 -10.99
CA ASN A 28 5.38 -5.44 -11.81
C ASN A 28 5.02 -6.67 -10.97
N HIS A 29 5.80 -6.96 -9.94
CA HIS A 29 5.52 -8.08 -9.06
C HIS A 29 4.22 -7.87 -8.29
N ALA A 30 3.97 -6.65 -7.83
CA ALA A 30 2.69 -6.29 -7.23
C ALA A 30 1.54 -6.38 -8.24
N ALA A 31 1.74 -5.91 -9.48
CA ALA A 31 0.73 -5.96 -10.54
C ALA A 31 0.32 -7.39 -10.91
N ASP A 32 1.28 -8.31 -11.00
CA ASP A 32 1.03 -9.70 -11.40
C ASP A 32 0.54 -10.58 -10.23
N SER A 33 0.86 -10.20 -8.99
CA SER A 33 0.55 -11.02 -7.81
C SER A 33 -0.68 -10.57 -7.04
N CYS A 34 -1.04 -9.28 -7.12
CA CYS A 34 -2.21 -8.75 -6.43
C CYS A 34 -3.44 -8.75 -7.35
N ASP A 35 -4.56 -9.23 -6.85
CA ASP A 35 -5.81 -9.10 -7.57
C ASP A 35 -6.31 -7.63 -7.58
N PRO A 36 -7.19 -7.24 -8.53
CA PRO A 36 -7.66 -5.87 -8.62
C PRO A 36 -8.36 -5.33 -7.36
N ALA A 37 -8.99 -6.20 -6.56
CA ALA A 37 -9.63 -5.79 -5.31
C ALA A 37 -8.59 -5.52 -4.21
N GLN A 38 -7.49 -6.27 -4.17
CA GLN A 38 -6.35 -5.98 -3.29
C GLN A 38 -5.70 -4.63 -3.61
N ILE A 39 -5.46 -4.34 -4.90
CA ILE A 39 -4.93 -3.04 -5.34
C ILE A 39 -5.89 -1.91 -4.97
N ALA A 40 -7.19 -2.08 -5.21
CA ALA A 40 -8.21 -1.10 -4.83
C ALA A 40 -8.29 -0.89 -3.31
N ALA A 41 -8.19 -1.96 -2.52
CA ALA A 41 -8.18 -1.90 -1.06
C ALA A 41 -6.94 -1.16 -0.53
N ALA A 42 -5.76 -1.42 -1.09
CA ALA A 42 -4.53 -0.71 -0.74
C ALA A 42 -4.60 0.78 -1.09
N ALA A 43 -5.12 1.12 -2.27
CA ALA A 43 -5.35 2.52 -2.65
C ALA A 43 -6.34 3.22 -1.71
N SER A 44 -7.40 2.52 -1.27
CA SER A 44 -8.32 3.05 -0.26
C SER A 44 -7.67 3.18 1.12
N ALA A 45 -6.76 2.27 1.47
CA ALA A 45 -6.00 2.33 2.72
C ALA A 45 -5.04 3.53 2.74
N CYS A 46 -4.40 3.86 1.62
CA CYS A 46 -3.62 5.08 1.49
C CYS A 46 -4.45 6.31 1.82
N ARG A 47 -5.64 6.45 1.24
CA ARG A 47 -6.55 7.55 1.58
C ARG A 47 -6.95 7.54 3.06
N TYR A 48 -7.23 6.36 3.62
CA TYR A 48 -7.53 6.24 5.05
C TYR A 48 -6.37 6.74 5.92
N LEU A 49 -5.13 6.47 5.53
CA LEU A 49 -3.90 6.87 6.25
C LEU A 49 -3.39 8.27 5.87
N GLY A 50 -4.06 9.00 4.98
CA GLY A 50 -3.62 10.34 4.55
C GLY A 50 -2.49 10.35 3.52
N LEU A 51 -2.30 9.26 2.78
CA LEU A 51 -1.28 9.06 1.75
C LEU A 51 -1.89 9.12 0.33
N ASP A 52 -2.67 10.17 0.03
CA ASP A 52 -3.49 10.22 -1.19
C ASP A 52 -2.69 10.06 -2.51
N ASP A 53 -1.49 10.64 -2.58
CA ASP A 53 -0.60 10.51 -3.75
C ASP A 53 -0.15 9.06 -3.95
N LEU A 54 0.23 8.38 -2.87
CA LEU A 54 0.57 6.94 -2.92
C LEU A 54 -0.64 6.11 -3.31
N GLY A 55 -1.83 6.47 -2.82
CA GLY A 55 -3.07 5.80 -3.20
C GLY A 55 -3.39 5.93 -4.69
N SER A 56 -3.04 7.07 -5.29
CA SER A 56 -3.18 7.28 -6.73
C SER A 56 -2.17 6.45 -7.51
N LEU A 57 -0.90 6.44 -7.07
CA LEU A 57 0.15 5.61 -7.68
C LEU A 57 -0.17 4.11 -7.61
N ILE A 58 -0.68 3.62 -6.48
CA ILE A 58 -1.05 2.20 -6.32
C ILE A 58 -2.10 1.77 -7.34
N ARG A 59 -3.04 2.65 -7.71
CA ARG A 59 -4.03 2.33 -8.76
C ARG A 59 -3.43 2.18 -10.15
N GLU A 60 -2.25 2.74 -10.38
CA GLU A 60 -1.53 2.62 -11.65
C GLU A 60 -0.70 1.33 -11.74
N LEU A 61 -0.48 0.60 -10.65
CA LEU A 61 0.32 -0.63 -10.64
C LEU A 61 -0.03 -1.63 -11.75
N PRO A 62 -1.31 -1.89 -12.10
CA PRO A 62 -1.63 -2.80 -13.20
C PRO A 62 -0.97 -2.44 -14.55
N ALA A 63 -0.58 -1.18 -14.76
CA ALA A 63 0.15 -0.77 -15.96
C ALA A 63 1.56 -1.37 -16.06
N ALA A 64 2.16 -1.79 -14.94
CA ALA A 64 3.47 -2.46 -14.89
C ALA A 64 3.38 -4.00 -14.97
N SER A 65 2.18 -4.57 -15.19
CA SER A 65 2.04 -6.02 -15.35
C SER A 65 2.91 -6.56 -16.48
N SER A 66 3.41 -7.79 -16.34
CA SER A 66 4.23 -8.43 -17.38
C SER A 66 3.49 -8.62 -18.71
N ASP A 67 2.15 -8.62 -18.69
CA ASP A 67 1.29 -8.69 -19.88
C ASP A 67 0.93 -7.30 -20.47
N SER A 68 1.49 -6.21 -19.91
CA SER A 68 1.26 -4.83 -20.37
C SER A 68 2.15 -4.48 -21.57
N ASP A 69 1.61 -3.65 -22.47
CA ASP A 69 2.36 -3.07 -23.60
C ASP A 69 3.21 -1.83 -23.18
N ASP A 70 3.07 -1.34 -21.94
CA ASP A 70 3.84 -0.20 -21.42
C ASP A 70 5.17 -0.68 -20.80
N GLU A 71 6.19 -0.84 -21.64
CA GLU A 71 7.52 -1.31 -21.25
C GLU A 71 8.22 -0.37 -20.24
N ASP A 72 7.81 0.89 -20.15
CA ASP A 72 8.41 1.90 -19.26
C ASP A 72 7.66 2.03 -17.92
N ALA A 73 6.47 1.44 -17.79
CA ALA A 73 5.63 1.56 -16.59
C ALA A 73 6.35 1.11 -15.32
N GLU A 74 7.08 0.00 -15.39
CA GLU A 74 7.82 -0.54 -14.24
C GLU A 74 8.81 0.47 -13.66
N ASN A 75 9.67 1.05 -14.50
CA ASN A 75 10.67 2.01 -14.06
C ASN A 75 10.02 3.29 -13.55
N ARG A 76 9.04 3.83 -14.28
CA ARG A 76 8.32 5.06 -13.90
C ARG A 76 7.61 4.91 -12.55
N LEU A 77 6.89 3.81 -12.36
CA LEU A 77 6.16 3.55 -11.12
C LEU A 77 7.12 3.24 -9.97
N SER A 78 8.24 2.56 -10.23
CA SER A 78 9.27 2.29 -9.22
C SER A 78 9.91 3.59 -8.72
N ASP A 79 10.29 4.49 -9.63
CA ASP A 79 10.85 5.80 -9.27
C ASP A 79 9.85 6.63 -8.46
N ALA A 80 8.60 6.72 -8.93
CA ALA A 80 7.54 7.44 -8.22
C ALA A 80 7.25 6.83 -6.85
N TYR A 81 7.27 5.50 -6.72
CA TYR A 81 7.06 4.82 -5.45
C TYR A 81 8.16 5.14 -4.45
N HIS A 82 9.43 5.09 -4.85
CA HIS A 82 10.55 5.44 -3.98
C HIS A 82 10.60 6.92 -3.61
N GLN A 83 10.08 7.81 -4.45
CA GLN A 83 9.92 9.22 -4.10
C GLN A 83 8.84 9.43 -3.03
N LEU A 84 7.71 8.74 -3.14
CA LEU A 84 6.60 8.84 -2.18
C LEU A 84 6.85 8.05 -0.89
N VAL A 85 7.60 6.95 -0.98
CA VAL A 85 7.96 6.06 0.13
C VAL A 85 9.48 5.86 0.13
N PRO A 86 10.28 6.86 0.57
CA PRO A 86 11.74 6.72 0.66
C PRO A 86 12.21 5.65 1.64
N GLY A 87 11.30 5.20 2.52
CA GLY A 87 11.48 4.08 3.43
C GLY A 87 10.25 3.85 4.29
N ASP A 88 10.26 2.73 5.01
CA ASP A 88 9.14 2.22 5.82
C ASP A 88 8.66 3.22 6.89
N SER A 89 9.52 4.15 7.31
CA SER A 89 9.17 5.23 8.24
C SER A 89 8.04 6.12 7.72
N THR A 90 7.85 6.19 6.41
CA THR A 90 6.72 6.90 5.79
C THR A 90 5.39 6.23 6.17
N LEU A 91 5.34 4.89 6.07
CA LEU A 91 4.13 4.13 6.39
C LEU A 91 3.92 4.03 7.90
N SER A 92 4.98 3.84 8.68
CA SER A 92 4.87 3.81 10.14
C SER A 92 4.42 5.17 10.69
N GLY A 93 4.93 6.28 10.16
CA GLY A 93 4.50 7.62 10.55
C GLY A 93 3.03 7.90 10.20
N ALA A 94 2.57 7.46 9.02
CA ALA A 94 1.15 7.57 8.64
C ALA A 94 0.23 6.72 9.54
N PHE A 95 0.67 5.51 9.87
CA PHE A 95 -0.02 4.66 10.84
C PHE A 95 -0.08 5.33 12.22
N GLU A 96 1.03 5.80 12.77
CA GLU A 96 1.09 6.45 14.08
C GLU A 96 0.19 7.69 14.14
N ALA A 97 0.20 8.53 13.10
CA ALA A 97 -0.66 9.70 13.00
C ALA A 97 -2.15 9.32 13.00
N ARG A 98 -2.50 8.25 12.28
CA ARG A 98 -3.88 7.76 12.22
C ARG A 98 -4.31 7.10 13.53
N TYR A 99 -3.46 6.27 14.12
CA TYR A 99 -3.70 5.62 15.41
C TYR A 99 -3.87 6.65 16.53
N ALA A 100 -3.09 7.73 16.54
CA ALA A 100 -3.25 8.80 17.53
C ALA A 100 -4.58 9.55 17.38
N SER A 101 -5.14 9.60 16.17
CA SER A 101 -6.39 10.30 15.88
C SER A 101 -7.64 9.44 16.12
N THR A 102 -7.58 8.15 15.77
CA THR A 102 -8.68 7.18 15.90
C THR A 102 -8.17 5.82 16.40
N PRO A 103 -7.69 5.72 17.65
CA PRO A 103 -7.16 4.47 18.18
C PRO A 103 -8.20 3.34 18.24
N GLU A 104 -9.48 3.67 18.35
CA GLU A 104 -10.60 2.71 18.37
C GLU A 104 -10.81 1.96 17.04
N ASP A 105 -10.23 2.44 15.94
CA ASP A 105 -10.30 1.77 14.65
C ASP A 105 -9.34 0.56 14.57
N PHE A 106 -8.43 0.44 15.53
CA PHE A 106 -7.42 -0.60 15.59
C PHE A 106 -7.63 -1.48 16.82
N ASP A 107 -7.38 -2.78 16.67
CA ASP A 107 -7.45 -3.70 17.78
C ASP A 107 -6.39 -3.34 18.84
N PRO A 108 -6.73 -3.45 20.14
CA PRO A 108 -5.76 -3.18 21.18
C PRO A 108 -4.58 -4.14 21.05
N ALA A 109 -3.37 -3.59 21.06
CA ALA A 109 -2.17 -4.40 21.15
C ALA A 109 -2.25 -5.23 22.43
N ILE A 110 -2.31 -6.56 22.28
CA ILE A 110 -2.20 -7.46 23.43
C ILE A 110 -0.76 -7.33 23.91
N ALA A 111 -0.57 -6.69 25.07
CA ALA A 111 0.72 -6.56 25.74
C ALA A 111 1.24 -7.90 26.27
#